data_AF-A0A524NPS8-F1
#
_entry.id   AF-A0A524NPS8-F1
#
_cell.length_a   1.000
_cell.length_b   1.000
_cell.length_c   1.000
_cell.angle_alpha   90.00
_cell.angle_beta   90.00
_cell.angle_gamma   90.00
#
_symmetry.space_group_name_H-M   'P 1'
#
loop_
_entity.id
_entity.type
_entity.pdbx_description
1 polymer ?
#
loop_
_entity_poly.entity_id
_entity_poly.type
_entity_poly.pdbx_seq_one_letter_code
_entity_poly.pdbx_strand_id
1 'polypeptide(L)' 'MHSRGSNVKTASPEASPGPGRVDRGLTRRRTPGWAARLETRVRVEELFAVGPGFEVDADGLDRVHSGNVRGFSRLPMTLV' A
#
# COMPACT_ATOMS: atom_id res chain seq x y z
N MET A 1 -1.05 -53.02 -17.07
CA MET A 1 -1.78 -52.60 -15.85
C MET A 1 -0.74 -52.29 -14.78
N HIS A 2 -0.35 -51.02 -14.64
CA HIS A 2 0.66 -50.59 -13.68
C HIS A 2 -0.06 -50.07 -12.43
N SER A 3 0.24 -50.68 -11.28
CA SER A 3 -0.41 -50.43 -10.01
C SER A 3 -0.13 -49.00 -9.52
N ARG A 4 -1.19 -48.30 -9.10
CA ARG A 4 -1.11 -46.99 -8.46
C ARG A 4 -0.63 -47.20 -7.03
N GLY A 5 0.57 -46.74 -6.70
CA GLY A 5 1.05 -46.67 -5.32
C GLY A 5 0.19 -45.68 -4.53
N SER A 6 -0.61 -46.21 -3.60
CA SER A 6 -1.39 -45.44 -2.64
C SER A 6 -0.45 -44.81 -1.60
N ASN A 7 -0.32 -43.48 -1.62
CA ASN A 7 0.44 -42.78 -0.59
C ASN A 7 -0.47 -42.52 0.61
N VAL A 8 -0.58 -43.51 1.52
CA VAL A 8 -1.27 -43.36 2.79
C VAL A 8 -0.39 -42.51 3.70
N LYS A 9 -0.77 -41.24 3.88
CA LYS A 9 -0.15 -40.35 4.86
C LYS A 9 -0.66 -40.73 6.24
N THR A 10 0.12 -41.51 6.98
CA THR A 10 -0.11 -41.79 8.39
C THR A 10 -0.12 -40.47 9.16
N ALA A 11 -1.26 -40.12 9.74
CA ALA A 11 -1.38 -38.95 10.61
C ALA A 11 -0.82 -39.31 11.99
N SER A 12 0.30 -38.70 12.37
CA SER A 12 0.72 -38.65 13.78
C SER A 12 0.00 -37.50 14.50
N PRO A 13 -0.52 -37.72 15.71
CA PRO A 13 -1.24 -36.71 16.46
C PRO A 13 -0.29 -35.77 17.20
N GLU A 14 -0.76 -34.52 17.32
CA GLU A 14 -0.35 -33.48 18.28
C GLU A 14 1.11 -32.99 18.27
N ALA A 15 1.31 -31.87 17.58
CA ALA A 15 2.15 -30.80 18.10
C ALA A 15 1.29 -29.52 18.16
N SER A 16 0.90 -29.12 19.37
CA SER A 16 0.22 -27.84 19.61
C SER A 16 1.04 -26.68 19.02
N PRO A 17 0.47 -25.77 18.22
CA PRO A 17 1.20 -24.60 17.80
C PRO A 17 1.33 -23.67 19.02
N GLY A 18 2.53 -23.57 19.59
CA GLY A 18 2.89 -22.41 20.41
C GLY A 18 2.68 -21.12 19.59
N PRO A 19 2.67 -19.93 20.21
CA PRO A 19 2.45 -18.67 19.51
C PRO A 19 3.68 -18.36 18.64
N GLY A 20 3.77 -19.04 17.50
CA GLY A 20 4.71 -18.80 16.44
C GLY A 20 4.36 -17.47 15.84
N ARG A 21 5.07 -16.43 16.27
CA ARG A 21 5.19 -15.17 15.56
C ARG A 21 5.50 -15.51 14.11
N VAL A 22 4.49 -15.40 13.25
CA VAL A 22 4.67 -15.46 11.80
C VAL A 22 5.43 -14.21 11.39
N ASP A 23 6.75 -14.25 11.56
CA ASP A 23 7.66 -13.35 10.87
C ASP A 23 7.60 -13.73 9.39
N ARG A 24 6.50 -13.29 8.73
CA ARG A 24 6.38 -13.35 7.28
C ARG A 24 7.50 -12.49 6.76
N GLY A 25 8.59 -13.15 6.37
CA GLY A 25 9.77 -12.56 5.77
C GLY A 25 9.40 -11.51 4.73
N LEU A 26 9.36 -10.26 5.17
CA LEU A 26 9.35 -9.12 4.28
C LEU A 26 10.81 -8.88 3.93
N THR A 27 11.29 -9.61 2.91
CA THR A 27 12.55 -9.28 2.26
C THR A 27 12.57 -7.77 2.04
N ARG A 28 13.61 -7.08 2.55
CA ARG A 28 13.80 -5.61 2.52
C ARG A 28 13.80 -5.04 1.10
N ARG A 29 12.69 -5.10 0.38
CA ARG A 29 12.43 -4.26 -0.78
C ARG A 29 11.94 -2.93 -0.22
N ARG A 30 12.89 -2.10 0.25
CA ARG A 30 12.59 -0.70 0.49
C ARG A 30 12.29 -0.10 -0.87
N THR A 31 11.04 0.31 -1.10
CA THR A 31 10.70 1.17 -2.23
C THR A 31 11.64 2.38 -2.17
N PRO A 32 12.37 2.73 -3.25
CA PRO A 32 13.20 3.92 -3.27
C PRO A 32 12.28 5.15 -3.34
N GLY A 33 11.66 5.52 -2.22
CA GLY A 33 10.76 6.66 -2.13
C GLY A 33 11.47 8.00 -1.98
N TRP A 34 12.73 8.10 -2.43
CA TRP A 34 13.51 9.34 -2.32
C TRP A 34 13.06 10.37 -3.37
N ALA A 35 12.79 9.92 -4.61
CA ALA A 35 12.26 10.77 -5.66
C ALA A 35 10.89 11.35 -5.26
N ALA A 36 9.94 10.50 -4.85
CA ALA A 36 8.63 10.95 -4.37
C ALA A 36 8.73 11.95 -3.20
N ARG A 37 9.72 11.79 -2.31
CA ARG A 37 9.97 12.76 -1.21
C ARG A 37 10.47 14.10 -1.73
N LEU A 38 11.42 14.10 -2.66
CA LEU A 38 11.93 15.33 -3.27
C LEU A 38 10.85 16.02 -4.10
N GLU A 39 10.12 15.29 -4.93
CA GLU A 39 9.02 15.81 -5.73
C GLU A 39 7.95 16.44 -4.85
N THR A 40 7.54 15.76 -3.76
CA THR A 40 6.56 16.32 -2.82
C THR A 40 7.10 17.59 -2.16
N ARG A 41 8.35 17.60 -1.73
CA ARG A 41 8.97 18.76 -1.08
C ARG A 41 8.97 19.97 -2.00
N VAL A 42 9.53 19.84 -3.20
CA VAL A 42 9.60 20.93 -4.18
C VAL A 42 8.20 21.39 -4.53
N ARG A 43 7.26 20.48 -4.79
CA ARG A 43 5.88 20.84 -5.17
C ARG A 43 5.18 21.66 -4.08
N VAL A 44 5.37 21.30 -2.82
CA VAL A 44 4.76 22.01 -1.68
C VAL A 44 5.45 23.36 -1.47
N GLU A 45 6.78 23.43 -1.53
CA GLU A 45 7.53 24.69 -1.42
C GLU A 45 7.10 25.69 -2.49
N GLU A 46 7.01 25.25 -3.75
CA GLU A 46 6.56 26.10 -4.86
C GLU A 46 5.09 26.52 -4.73
N LEU A 47 4.22 25.63 -4.23
CA LEU A 47 2.81 25.98 -4.00
C LEU A 47 2.66 27.12 -2.99
N PHE A 48 3.39 27.05 -1.87
CA PHE A 48 3.38 28.09 -0.84
C PHE A 48 4.10 29.38 -1.25
N ALA A 49 5.02 29.31 -2.22
CA ALA A 49 5.64 30.51 -2.79
C ALA A 49 4.65 31.34 -3.63
N VAL A 50 3.63 30.70 -4.22
CA VAL A 50 2.63 31.37 -5.07
C VAL A 50 1.46 31.92 -4.26
N GLY A 51 1.11 31.30 -3.13
CA GLY A 51 0.06 31.81 -2.23
C GLY A 51 0.08 31.14 -0.86
N PRO A 52 -0.37 31.84 0.20
CA PRO A 52 -0.25 31.36 1.57
C PRO A 52 -1.24 30.24 1.93
N GLY A 53 -2.31 30.03 1.15
CA GLY A 53 -3.32 29.02 1.46
C GLY A 53 -4.06 28.47 0.25
N PHE A 54 -4.88 27.47 0.51
CA PHE A 54 -5.77 26.88 -0.47
C PHE A 54 -7.06 26.44 0.18
N GLU A 55 -8.16 26.62 -0.54
CA GLU A 55 -9.48 26.10 -0.19
C GLU A 55 -9.79 24.89 -1.07
N VAL A 56 -10.35 23.84 -0.45
CA VAL A 56 -10.74 22.61 -1.15
C VAL A 56 -12.26 22.57 -1.28
N ASP A 57 -12.73 22.37 -2.50
CA ASP A 57 -14.14 22.06 -2.74
C ASP A 57 -14.40 20.58 -2.42
N ALA A 58 -14.94 20.33 -1.22
CA ALA A 58 -15.22 19.00 -0.71
C ALA A 58 -16.35 18.28 -1.46
N ASP A 59 -17.32 19.03 -2.00
CA ASP A 59 -18.48 18.47 -2.70
C ASP A 59 -18.10 17.98 -4.11
N GLY A 60 -17.07 18.59 -4.71
CA GLY A 60 -16.53 18.23 -6.02
C GLY A 60 -15.45 17.14 -6.04
N LEU A 61 -15.19 16.47 -4.90
CA LEU A 61 -14.13 15.46 -4.78
C LEU A 61 -14.51 14.12 -5.43
N ASP A 62 -13.55 13.51 -6.12
CA ASP A 62 -13.67 12.14 -6.62
C ASP A 62 -12.47 11.28 -6.24
N ARG A 63 -12.74 10.06 -5.75
CA ARG A 63 -11.73 9.13 -5.26
C ARG A 63 -11.32 8.18 -6.38
N VAL A 64 -10.03 7.85 -6.42
CA VAL A 64 -9.56 6.80 -7.33
C VAL A 64 -10.17 5.46 -6.94
N HIS A 65 -10.85 4.79 -7.89
CA HIS A 65 -11.36 3.42 -7.71
C HIS A 65 -10.28 2.36 -8.03
N SER A 66 -9.18 2.36 -7.26
CA SER A 66 -8.09 1.38 -7.40
C SER A 66 -7.89 0.61 -6.10
N GLY A 67 -7.78 -0.73 -6.19
CA GLY A 67 -7.54 -1.58 -5.03
C GLY A 67 -6.16 -1.39 -4.37
N ASN A 68 -5.19 -0.85 -5.12
CA ASN A 68 -3.79 -0.76 -4.69
C ASN A 68 -3.29 0.67 -4.46
N VAL A 69 -4.00 1.68 -4.96
CA VAL A 69 -3.58 3.09 -4.92
C VAL A 69 -4.69 3.91 -4.29
N ARG A 70 -4.35 4.61 -3.20
CA ARG A 70 -5.24 5.59 -2.60
C ARG A 70 -4.95 6.97 -3.18
N GLY A 71 -6.00 7.72 -3.50
CA GLY A 71 -5.87 9.07 -4.03
C GLY A 71 -7.20 9.66 -4.43
N PHE A 72 -7.13 10.83 -5.06
CA PHE A 72 -8.25 11.49 -5.70
C PHE A 72 -8.00 11.55 -7.21
N SER A 73 -9.00 11.17 -8.00
CA SER A 73 -9.06 11.41 -9.44
C SER A 73 -9.40 12.87 -9.73
N ARG A 74 -10.13 13.53 -8.81
CA ARG A 74 -10.47 14.95 -8.87
C ARG A 74 -10.41 15.57 -7.47
N LEU A 75 -9.65 16.66 -7.34
CA LEU A 75 -9.49 17.45 -6.12
C LEU A 75 -9.53 18.94 -6.51
N PRO A 76 -10.72 19.54 -6.70
CA PRO A 76 -10.82 20.94 -7.05
C PRO A 76 -10.39 21.82 -5.88
N MET A 77 -9.56 22.82 -6.18
CA MET A 77 -9.00 23.72 -5.17
C MET A 77 -8.85 25.14 -5.74
N THR A 78 -8.92 26.13 -4.86
CA THR A 78 -8.66 27.54 -5.19
C THR A 78 -7.54 28.06 -4.28
N LEU A 79 -6.64 28.86 -4.84
CA LEU A 79 -5.59 29.53 -4.07
C LEU A 79 -6.18 30.76 -3.36
N VAL A 80 -5.82 30.97 -2.09
CA VAL A 80 -6.24 32.12 -1.27
C VAL A 80 -5.04 32.92 -0.76
#